data_AF-A0A0P0XDN9-F1
#
_entry.id   AF-A0A0P0XDN9-F1
#
_cell.length_a   1.000
_cell.length_b   1.000
_cell.length_c   1.000
_cell.angle_alpha   90.00
_cell.angle_beta   90.00
_cell.angle_gamma   90.00
#
_symmetry.space_group_name_H-M   'P 1'
#
loop_
_entity.id
_entity.type
_entity.pdbx_description
1 polymer ?
#
loop_
_entity_poly.entity_id
_entity_poly.type
_entity_poly.pdbx_seq_one_letter_code
_entity_poly.pdbx_strand_id
1 'polypeptide(L)'
;MAELLIISSLMMLLALVLYLCIGWPILSTLELPSIAANLHNLHDHLAGVLAASGHTVMARGTAATSSIRFFITCDPENVRHIFTSNHGNYPKGHEFAEIFDIMAGVSFTLDGEPYLRLRAKMLSILGDPRLVASMAASCLDKVRDGVLPFLARVATAGAPFDMQDLTGRLMFDVTSMAVFGVHPGYLSPGPDMPPAHAAAAMDTVMEVGLIRHAVPASWWKSMRRLNIGPERRLAAAHRVLHGFVGEMMGARTKATQSPHRDADADACCKRRPSPTWSPGVTPSARPCRGSSTTSP
;
A
#
# COMPACT_ATOMS: atom_id res chain seq x y z
N MET A 1 -22.78 -7.44 -37.34
CA MET A 1 -24.10 -6.82 -37.10
C MET A 1 -24.63 -7.19 -35.71
N ALA A 2 -24.84 -8.48 -35.38
CA ALA A 2 -25.36 -8.90 -34.07
C ALA A 2 -24.47 -8.48 -32.87
N GLU A 3 -23.15 -8.60 -32.98
CA GLU A 3 -22.24 -8.22 -31.89
C GLU A 3 -22.26 -6.72 -31.57
N LEU A 4 -22.34 -5.86 -32.58
CA LEU A 4 -22.45 -4.41 -32.41
C LEU A 4 -23.78 -4.02 -31.74
N LEU A 5 -24.87 -4.74 -32.02
CA LEU A 5 -26.18 -4.52 -31.38
C LEU A 5 -26.17 -4.96 -29.91
N ILE A 6 -25.50 -6.06 -29.59
CA ILE A 6 -25.35 -6.51 -28.19
C ILE A 6 -24.53 -5.48 -27.41
N ILE A 7 -23.40 -5.01 -27.96
CA ILE A 7 -22.57 -4.00 -27.31
C ILE A 7 -23.34 -2.69 -27.13
N SER A 8 -24.08 -2.20 -28.14
CA SER A 8 -24.85 -0.96 -28.00
C SER A 8 -26.00 -1.08 -27.00
N SER A 9 -26.68 -2.24 -26.97
CA SER A 9 -27.72 -2.55 -25.98
C SER A 9 -27.15 -2.58 -24.57
N LEU A 10 -25.97 -3.18 -24.38
CA LEU A 10 -25.30 -3.26 -23.07
C LEU A 10 -24.81 -1.90 -22.61
N MET A 11 -24.32 -1.06 -23.53
CA MET A 11 -23.91 0.32 -23.25
C MET A 11 -25.11 1.22 -22.92
N MET A 12 -26.24 1.08 -23.62
CA MET A 12 -27.47 1.80 -23.27
C MET A 12 -28.04 1.31 -21.94
N LEU A 13 -28.01 0.01 -21.66
CA LEU A 13 -28.43 -0.53 -20.38
C LEU A 13 -27.51 -0.02 -19.26
N LEU A 14 -26.20 0.02 -19.48
CA LEU A 14 -25.23 0.59 -18.54
C LEU A 14 -25.49 2.07 -18.32
N ALA A 15 -25.68 2.87 -19.38
CA ALA A 15 -25.98 4.29 -19.28
C ALA A 15 -27.33 4.54 -18.58
N LEU A 16 -28.35 3.73 -18.86
CA LEU A 16 -29.64 3.77 -18.21
C LEU A 16 -29.52 3.37 -16.73
N VAL A 17 -28.75 2.34 -16.39
CA VAL A 17 -28.47 1.94 -15.00
C VAL A 17 -27.70 3.05 -14.30
N LEU A 18 -26.68 3.66 -14.92
CA LEU A 18 -25.96 4.81 -14.37
C LEU A 18 -26.89 6.02 -14.18
N TYR A 19 -27.76 6.31 -15.15
CA TYR A 19 -28.73 7.41 -15.08
C TYR A 19 -29.80 7.17 -14.01
N LEU A 20 -30.33 5.95 -13.91
CA LEU A 20 -31.29 5.55 -12.87
C LEU A 20 -30.63 5.47 -11.49
N CYS A 21 -29.35 5.09 -11.41
CA CYS A 21 -28.54 5.10 -10.18
C CYS A 21 -28.30 6.51 -9.63
N ILE A 22 -28.39 7.54 -10.48
CA ILE A 22 -28.24 8.95 -10.08
C ILE A 22 -29.57 9.53 -9.51
N GLY A 23 -30.65 8.75 -9.50
CA GLY A 23 -31.93 9.15 -8.89
C GLY A 23 -31.97 9.06 -7.36
N TRP A 24 -32.11 10.22 -6.69
CA TRP A 24 -32.53 10.49 -5.29
C TRP A 24 -31.49 10.51 -4.15
N PRO A 25 -31.73 11.29 -3.05
CA PRO A 25 -32.08 12.71 -3.03
C PRO A 25 -31.05 13.58 -2.26
N ILE A 26 -30.56 14.59 -2.98
CA ILE A 26 -30.31 15.99 -2.61
C ILE A 26 -29.02 16.41 -1.89
N LEU A 27 -28.23 15.56 -1.21
CA LEU A 27 -26.88 15.99 -0.76
C LEU A 27 -25.73 14.97 -0.88
N SER A 28 -26.00 13.69 -1.18
CA SER A 28 -24.93 12.68 -1.38
C SER A 28 -24.61 12.40 -2.86
N THR A 29 -25.41 12.90 -3.79
CA THR A 29 -25.23 12.66 -5.24
C THR A 29 -24.17 13.55 -5.90
N LEU A 30 -23.66 14.58 -5.22
CA LEU A 30 -22.60 15.45 -5.75
C LEU A 30 -21.19 14.88 -5.53
N GLU A 31 -21.01 13.99 -4.57
CA GLU A 31 -19.69 13.44 -4.25
C GLU A 31 -19.23 12.44 -5.31
N LEU A 32 -20.08 11.51 -5.75
CA LEU A 32 -19.68 10.48 -6.72
C LEU A 32 -19.27 11.04 -8.09
N PRO A 33 -19.97 12.00 -8.73
CA PRO A 33 -19.49 12.66 -9.94
C PRO A 33 -18.17 13.39 -9.72
N SER A 34 -17.99 14.05 -8.55
CA SER A 34 -16.74 14.74 -8.23
C SER A 34 -15.58 13.76 -8.07
N ILE A 35 -15.81 12.61 -7.42
CA ILE A 35 -14.82 11.54 -7.25
C ILE A 35 -14.50 10.93 -8.61
N ALA A 36 -15.52 10.63 -9.43
CA ALA A 36 -15.35 10.07 -10.76
C ALA A 36 -14.55 11.01 -11.69
N ALA A 37 -14.86 12.31 -11.67
CA ALA A 37 -14.15 13.31 -12.46
C ALA A 37 -12.70 13.49 -11.99
N ASN A 38 -12.45 13.38 -10.69
CA ASN A 38 -11.13 13.52 -10.09
C ASN A 38 -10.44 12.19 -9.79
N LEU A 39 -10.82 11.06 -10.42
CA LEU A 39 -10.14 9.77 -10.19
C LEU A 39 -8.63 9.84 -10.49
N HIS A 40 -8.25 10.65 -11.47
CA HIS A 40 -6.85 10.91 -11.82
C HIS A 40 -6.07 11.64 -10.71
N ASN A 41 -6.77 12.38 -9.84
CA ASN A 41 -6.19 13.08 -8.69
C ASN A 41 -6.98 12.79 -7.40
N LEU A 42 -7.29 11.50 -7.17
CA LEU A 42 -8.21 11.07 -6.12
C LEU A 42 -7.71 11.49 -4.73
N HIS A 43 -6.41 11.38 -4.48
CA HIS A 43 -5.81 11.69 -3.18
C HIS A 43 -5.94 13.18 -2.82
N ASP A 44 -5.56 14.09 -3.73
CA ASP A 44 -5.68 15.53 -3.48
C ASP A 44 -7.15 15.97 -3.37
N HIS A 45 -8.03 15.38 -4.19
CA HIS A 45 -9.46 15.65 -4.14
C HIS A 45 -10.04 15.26 -2.78
N LEU A 46 -9.75 14.05 -2.29
CA LEU A 46 -10.18 13.60 -0.96
C LEU A 46 -9.59 14.45 0.17
N ALA A 47 -8.33 14.87 0.05
CA ALA A 47 -7.71 15.77 1.02
C ALA A 47 -8.42 17.13 1.07
N GLY A 48 -8.75 17.71 -0.10
CA GLY A 48 -9.52 18.95 -0.19
C GLY A 48 -10.92 18.84 0.38
N VAL A 49 -11.62 17.73 0.10
CA VAL A 49 -12.95 17.44 0.66
C VAL A 49 -12.90 17.35 2.18
N LEU A 50 -11.94 16.61 2.74
CA LEU A 50 -11.77 16.50 4.20
C LEU A 50 -11.41 17.85 4.85
N ALA A 51 -10.53 18.64 4.21
CA ALA A 51 -10.19 19.97 4.71
C ALA A 51 -11.41 20.91 4.75
N ALA A 52 -12.30 20.81 3.75
CA ALA A 52 -13.52 21.61 3.68
C ALA A 52 -14.64 21.12 4.63
N SER A 53 -14.64 19.84 5.02
CA SER A 53 -15.72 19.22 5.80
C SER A 53 -15.47 19.15 7.32
N GLY A 54 -14.41 19.78 7.81
CA GLY A 54 -14.01 19.66 9.23
C GLY A 54 -13.31 18.33 9.53
N HIS A 55 -12.52 17.81 8.59
CA HIS A 55 -11.67 16.61 8.71
C HIS A 55 -12.41 15.27 8.79
N THR A 56 -13.74 15.27 8.65
CA THR A 56 -14.56 14.06 8.66
C THR A 56 -15.70 14.17 7.65
N VAL A 57 -15.94 13.10 6.89
CA VAL A 57 -17.05 12.97 5.93
C VAL A 57 -17.74 11.63 6.10
N MET A 58 -19.07 11.68 6.05
CA MET A 58 -19.92 10.49 5.90
C MET A 58 -20.37 10.38 4.45
N ALA A 59 -19.76 9.49 3.69
CA ALA A 59 -20.17 9.19 2.33
C ALA A 59 -21.15 8.01 2.32
N ARG A 60 -22.17 8.08 1.48
CA ARG A 60 -23.17 7.01 1.31
C ARG A 60 -23.05 6.43 -0.08
N GLY A 61 -22.93 5.10 -0.18
CA GLY A 61 -23.05 4.40 -1.45
C GLY A 61 -24.43 4.68 -2.08
N THR A 62 -24.49 4.61 -3.42
CA THR A 62 -25.78 4.66 -4.12
C THR A 62 -26.62 3.44 -3.73
N ALA A 63 -27.95 3.59 -3.76
CA ALA A 63 -28.88 2.50 -3.45
C ALA A 63 -28.65 1.24 -4.31
N ALA A 64 -28.02 1.37 -5.49
CA ALA A 64 -27.72 0.29 -6.40
C ALA A 64 -26.36 -0.38 -6.18
N THR A 65 -25.33 0.37 -5.77
CA THR A 65 -23.95 -0.13 -5.68
C THR A 65 -23.71 -0.88 -4.38
N SER A 66 -24.22 -0.37 -3.27
CA SER A 66 -24.18 -1.01 -1.95
C SER A 66 -24.84 -0.08 -0.93
N SER A 67 -25.51 -0.63 0.09
CA SER A 67 -25.96 0.14 1.25
C SER A 67 -24.81 0.59 2.16
N ILE A 68 -23.57 0.58 1.67
CA ILE A 68 -22.36 0.87 2.44
C ILE A 68 -22.33 2.35 2.77
N ARG A 69 -22.07 2.64 4.05
CA ARG A 69 -21.77 3.98 4.55
C ARG A 69 -20.28 4.02 4.85
N PHE A 70 -19.55 4.91 4.19
CA PHE A 70 -18.15 5.17 4.49
C PHE A 70 -18.06 6.31 5.50
N PHE A 71 -17.34 6.07 6.58
CA PHE A 71 -16.85 7.10 7.48
C PHE A 71 -15.38 7.34 7.13
N ILE A 72 -15.09 8.53 6.61
CA ILE A 72 -13.73 8.94 6.23
C ILE A 72 -13.31 10.07 7.16
N THR A 73 -12.17 9.94 7.82
CA THR A 73 -11.68 10.95 8.76
C THR A 73 -10.16 11.09 8.65
N CYS A 74 -9.67 12.33 8.78
CA CYS A 74 -8.26 12.65 9.03
C CYS A 74 -8.05 13.34 10.39
N ASP A 75 -9.11 13.40 11.23
CA ASP A 75 -9.01 13.93 12.59
C ASP A 75 -8.22 12.96 13.48
N PRO A 76 -7.09 13.40 14.09
CA PRO A 76 -6.25 12.55 14.92
C PRO A 76 -6.98 11.98 16.15
N GLU A 77 -7.99 12.66 16.70
CA GLU A 77 -8.79 12.15 17.82
C GLU A 77 -9.66 10.97 17.38
N ASN A 78 -10.31 11.09 16.22
CA ASN A 78 -11.11 10.01 15.64
C ASN A 78 -10.24 8.82 15.23
N VAL A 79 -9.09 9.06 14.59
CA VAL A 79 -8.12 8.02 14.23
C VAL A 79 -7.64 7.27 15.48
N ARG A 80 -7.28 8.00 16.54
CA ARG A 80 -6.90 7.38 17.82
C ARG A 80 -8.05 6.56 18.39
N HIS A 81 -9.27 7.08 18.40
CA HIS A 81 -10.43 6.37 18.90
C HIS A 81 -10.67 5.03 18.17
N ILE A 82 -10.58 5.04 16.84
CA ILE A 82 -10.81 3.87 15.98
C ILE A 82 -9.70 2.83 16.10
N PHE A 83 -8.42 3.24 16.12
CA PHE A 83 -7.30 2.28 16.04
C PHE A 83 -6.66 1.91 17.39
N THR A 84 -7.04 2.60 18.48
CA THR A 84 -6.46 2.35 19.82
C THR A 84 -7.50 2.07 20.89
N SER A 85 -8.41 3.00 21.21
CA SER A 85 -9.26 2.88 22.41
C SER A 85 -10.53 2.07 22.21
N ASN A 86 -11.10 2.06 20.99
CA ASN A 86 -12.43 1.47 20.75
C ASN A 86 -12.50 0.67 19.44
N HIS A 87 -11.41 -0.03 19.10
CA HIS A 87 -11.30 -0.74 17.82
C HIS A 87 -12.43 -1.75 17.56
N GLY A 88 -12.88 -2.47 18.60
CA GLY A 88 -13.95 -3.46 18.46
C GLY A 88 -15.30 -2.89 18.00
N ASN A 89 -15.51 -1.58 18.14
CA ASN A 89 -16.73 -0.90 17.70
C ASN A 89 -16.69 -0.48 16.21
N TYR A 90 -15.57 -0.71 15.51
CA TYR A 90 -15.39 -0.38 14.10
C TYR A 90 -14.94 -1.61 13.29
N PRO A 91 -15.77 -2.68 13.22
CA PRO A 91 -15.46 -3.82 12.36
C PRO A 91 -15.51 -3.39 10.89
N LYS A 92 -14.67 -4.01 10.07
CA LYS A 92 -14.65 -3.79 8.61
C LYS A 92 -15.85 -4.44 7.94
N GLY A 93 -16.27 -5.60 8.46
CA GLY A 93 -17.45 -6.32 8.04
C GLY A 93 -17.20 -7.34 6.92
N HIS A 94 -18.17 -8.24 6.76
CA HIS A 94 -18.12 -9.33 5.79
C HIS A 94 -18.02 -8.83 4.33
N GLU A 95 -18.73 -7.76 3.98
CA GLU A 95 -18.68 -7.20 2.63
C GLU A 95 -17.27 -6.70 2.26
N PHE A 96 -16.58 -6.03 3.19
CA PHE A 96 -15.19 -5.60 2.99
C PHE A 96 -14.25 -6.79 2.82
N ALA A 97 -14.43 -7.83 3.64
CA ALA A 97 -13.67 -9.07 3.53
C ALA A 97 -13.92 -9.80 2.20
N GLU A 98 -15.15 -9.77 1.67
CA GLU A 98 -15.49 -10.35 0.37
C GLU A 98 -14.86 -9.56 -0.79
N ILE A 99 -14.81 -8.22 -0.68
CA ILE A 99 -14.16 -7.38 -1.68
C ILE A 99 -12.65 -7.62 -1.73
N PHE A 100 -12.01 -7.79 -0.58
CA PHE A 100 -10.58 -8.04 -0.45
C PHE A 100 -10.27 -9.51 -0.10
N ASP A 101 -10.98 -10.44 -0.73
CA ASP A 101 -10.84 -11.88 -0.48
C ASP A 101 -9.43 -12.44 -0.69
N ILE A 102 -8.60 -11.79 -1.53
CA ILE A 102 -7.18 -12.13 -1.70
C ILE A 102 -6.37 -11.90 -0.42
N MET A 103 -6.77 -10.90 0.35
CA MET A 103 -6.22 -10.56 1.64
C MET A 103 -6.97 -11.26 2.79
N ALA A 104 -7.74 -12.32 2.50
CA ALA A 104 -8.41 -13.10 3.54
C ALA A 104 -7.40 -13.59 4.59
N GLY A 105 -7.70 -13.34 5.86
CA GLY A 105 -6.84 -13.76 6.97
C GLY A 105 -5.69 -12.81 7.32
N VAL A 106 -5.49 -11.72 6.56
CA VAL A 106 -4.58 -10.64 7.00
C VAL A 106 -5.35 -9.54 7.74
N SER A 107 -4.62 -8.60 8.34
CA SER A 107 -5.18 -7.50 9.14
C SER A 107 -6.26 -6.69 8.42
N PHE A 108 -6.23 -6.67 7.08
CA PHE A 108 -7.21 -5.98 6.24
C PHE A 108 -8.59 -6.63 6.21
N THR A 109 -8.75 -7.93 6.47
CA THR A 109 -10.05 -8.62 6.33
C THR A 109 -10.58 -9.22 7.63
N LEU A 110 -9.73 -9.30 8.66
CA LEU A 110 -10.11 -9.81 9.96
C LEU A 110 -10.79 -8.74 10.84
N ASP A 111 -11.75 -9.21 11.65
CA ASP A 111 -12.42 -8.47 12.72
C ASP A 111 -12.39 -9.28 14.03
N GLY A 112 -12.70 -8.62 15.14
CA GLY A 112 -12.86 -9.26 16.45
C GLY A 112 -11.63 -10.00 16.97
N GLU A 113 -11.85 -11.12 17.65
CA GLU A 113 -10.80 -11.90 18.31
C GLU A 113 -9.69 -12.42 17.36
N PRO A 114 -9.99 -12.92 16.15
CA PRO A 114 -8.96 -13.25 15.16
C PRO A 114 -8.02 -12.09 14.84
N TYR A 115 -8.55 -10.87 14.69
CA TYR A 115 -7.75 -9.67 14.45
C TYR A 115 -6.89 -9.33 15.68
N LEU A 116 -7.45 -9.36 16.89
CA LEU A 116 -6.71 -9.05 18.12
C LEU A 116 -5.51 -9.98 18.31
N ARG A 117 -5.70 -11.29 18.03
CA ARG A 117 -4.62 -12.28 18.06
C ARG A 117 -3.53 -11.99 17.04
N LEU A 118 -3.91 -11.68 15.79
CA LEU A 118 -2.96 -11.30 14.76
C LEU A 118 -2.19 -10.03 15.13
N ARG A 119 -2.88 -9.02 15.66
CA ARG A 119 -2.29 -7.76 16.12
C ARG A 119 -1.29 -7.99 17.25
N ALA A 120 -1.66 -8.75 18.28
CA ALA A 120 -0.75 -9.07 19.39
C ALA A 120 0.53 -9.77 18.89
N LYS A 121 0.38 -10.73 17.96
CA LYS A 121 1.51 -11.41 17.34
C LYS A 121 2.39 -10.46 16.54
N MET A 122 1.79 -9.58 15.72
CA MET A 122 2.54 -8.63 14.91
C MET A 122 3.27 -7.58 15.76
N LEU A 123 2.65 -7.09 16.84
CA LEU A 123 3.29 -6.19 17.79
C LEU A 123 4.44 -6.88 18.54
N SER A 124 4.29 -8.16 18.90
CA SER A 124 5.39 -8.91 19.51
C SER A 124 6.58 -9.09 18.57
N ILE A 125 6.33 -9.30 17.27
CA ILE A 125 7.39 -9.44 16.26
C ILE A 125 8.06 -8.10 15.99
N LEU A 126 7.28 -7.05 15.72
CA LEU A 126 7.79 -5.71 15.42
C LEU A 126 8.37 -4.99 16.65
N GLY A 127 8.04 -5.46 17.86
CA GLY A 127 8.60 -4.98 19.10
C GLY A 127 9.98 -5.54 19.42
N ASP A 128 10.47 -6.56 18.69
CA ASP A 128 11.83 -7.09 18.87
C ASP A 128 12.87 -6.06 18.40
N PRO A 129 13.71 -5.52 19.30
CA PRO A 129 14.73 -4.53 18.94
C PRO A 129 15.72 -5.05 17.88
N ARG A 130 15.97 -6.37 17.83
CA ARG A 130 16.86 -6.99 16.85
C ARG A 130 16.27 -6.92 15.45
N LEU A 131 14.97 -7.19 15.31
CA LEU A 131 14.27 -7.08 14.04
C LEU A 131 14.25 -5.63 13.57
N VAL A 132 13.91 -4.69 14.46
CA VAL A 132 13.87 -3.25 14.14
C VAL A 132 15.26 -2.76 13.69
N ALA A 133 16.32 -3.14 14.41
CA ALA A 133 17.69 -2.80 14.02
C ALA A 133 18.08 -3.39 12.65
N SER A 134 17.69 -4.64 12.39
CA SER A 134 17.92 -5.28 11.09
C SER A 134 17.15 -4.59 9.95
N MET A 135 15.91 -4.16 10.19
CA MET A 135 15.12 -3.41 9.21
C MET A 135 15.72 -2.04 8.93
N ALA A 136 16.18 -1.33 9.97
CA ALA A 136 16.85 -0.04 9.82
C ALA A 136 18.18 -0.16 9.05
N ALA A 137 19.00 -1.17 9.37
CA ALA A 137 20.23 -1.46 8.64
C ALA A 137 19.96 -1.79 7.17
N SER A 138 18.98 -2.66 6.92
CA SER A 138 18.50 -2.99 5.56
C SER A 138 18.08 -1.75 4.77
N CYS A 139 17.33 -0.84 5.40
CA CYS A 139 16.90 0.40 4.76
C CYS A 139 18.11 1.28 4.39
N LEU A 140 19.05 1.46 5.32
CA LEU A 140 20.27 2.23 5.09
C LEU A 140 21.14 1.64 3.97
N ASP A 141 21.34 0.33 3.97
CA ASP A 141 22.10 -0.36 2.92
C ASP A 141 21.43 -0.19 1.55
N LYS A 142 20.10 -0.30 1.47
CA LYS A 142 19.35 -0.09 0.21
C LYS A 142 19.41 1.34 -0.29
N VAL A 143 19.39 2.31 0.60
CA VAL A 143 19.57 3.72 0.23
C VAL A 143 21.00 3.93 -0.29
N ARG A 144 22.01 3.44 0.44
CA ARG A 144 23.43 3.61 0.08
C ARG A 144 23.80 2.91 -1.22
N ASP A 145 23.35 1.68 -1.42
CA ASP A 145 23.85 0.78 -2.47
C ASP A 145 22.90 0.71 -3.68
N GLY A 146 21.65 1.17 -3.54
CA GLY A 146 20.64 1.19 -4.60
C GLY A 146 20.21 2.59 -4.98
N VAL A 147 19.60 3.32 -4.04
CA VAL A 147 18.98 4.63 -4.32
C VAL A 147 20.02 5.70 -4.70
N LEU A 148 21.08 5.87 -3.90
CA LEU A 148 22.09 6.91 -4.17
C LEU A 148 22.83 6.70 -5.50
N PRO A 149 23.31 5.48 -5.85
CA PRO A 149 23.93 5.22 -7.15
C PRO A 149 22.96 5.44 -8.32
N PHE A 150 21.70 5.04 -8.16
CA PHE A 150 20.67 5.29 -9.18
C PHE A 150 20.46 6.79 -9.41
N LEU A 151 20.26 7.57 -8.34
CA LEU A 151 20.08 9.02 -8.42
C LEU A 151 21.31 9.71 -9.03
N ALA A 152 22.54 9.29 -8.67
CA ALA A 152 23.76 9.83 -9.25
C ALA A 152 23.86 9.58 -10.77
N ARG A 153 23.49 8.37 -11.21
CA ARG A 153 23.46 8.01 -12.64
C ARG A 153 22.45 8.83 -13.42
N VAL A 154 21.23 8.95 -12.90
CA VAL A 154 20.15 9.70 -13.55
C VAL A 154 20.47 11.20 -13.57
N ALA A 155 21.05 11.74 -12.50
CA ALA A 155 21.50 13.13 -12.46
C ALA A 155 22.58 13.43 -13.51
N THR A 156 23.52 12.49 -13.73
CA THR A 156 24.57 12.64 -14.74
C THR A 156 24.02 12.51 -16.17
N ALA A 157 23.06 11.62 -16.39
CA ALA A 157 22.41 11.44 -17.69
C ALA A 157 21.39 12.55 -18.03
N GLY A 158 20.97 13.35 -17.04
CA GLY A 158 19.90 14.34 -17.20
C GLY A 158 18.54 13.71 -17.56
N ALA A 159 18.36 12.41 -17.30
CA ALA A 159 17.15 11.70 -17.65
C ALA A 159 16.05 11.94 -16.59
N PRO A 160 14.77 12.09 -16.98
CA PRO A 160 13.68 12.04 -16.01
C PRO A 160 13.58 10.64 -15.40
N PHE A 161 13.18 10.55 -14.14
CA PHE A 161 12.86 9.30 -13.47
C PHE A 161 11.58 9.42 -12.66
N ASP A 162 10.96 8.29 -12.38
CA ASP A 162 9.77 8.21 -11.55
C ASP A 162 10.15 7.99 -10.07
N MET A 163 9.86 9.00 -9.23
CA MET A 163 10.11 8.93 -7.79
C MET A 163 9.15 7.96 -7.08
N GLN A 164 7.93 7.77 -7.59
CA GLN A 164 6.97 6.81 -7.06
C GLN A 164 7.45 5.38 -7.32
N ASP A 165 7.94 5.07 -8.52
CA ASP A 165 8.54 3.78 -8.83
C ASP A 165 9.78 3.51 -7.95
N LEU A 166 10.69 4.47 -7.83
CA LEU A 166 11.90 4.33 -7.00
C LEU A 166 11.55 4.09 -5.51
N THR A 167 10.64 4.89 -4.96
CA THR A 167 10.22 4.76 -3.55
C THR A 167 9.42 3.49 -3.33
N GLY A 168 8.58 3.10 -4.28
CA GLY A 168 7.83 1.84 -4.25
C GLY A 168 8.75 0.63 -4.21
N ARG A 169 9.81 0.60 -5.03
CA ARG A 169 10.85 -0.44 -5.02
C ARG A 169 11.58 -0.50 -3.68
N LEU A 170 11.95 0.65 -3.12
CA LEU A 170 12.58 0.72 -1.80
C LEU A 170 11.69 0.13 -0.73
N MET A 171 10.44 0.59 -0.66
CA MET A 171 9.47 0.12 0.31
C MET A 171 9.23 -1.39 0.16
N PHE A 172 9.10 -1.89 -1.07
CA PHE A 172 8.89 -3.30 -1.32
C PHE A 172 10.10 -4.15 -0.89
N ASP A 173 11.33 -3.72 -1.19
CA ASP A 173 12.56 -4.40 -0.76
C ASP A 173 12.68 -4.45 0.77
N VAL A 174 12.41 -3.32 1.45
CA VAL A 174 12.49 -3.22 2.92
C VAL A 174 11.38 -4.02 3.60
N THR A 175 10.14 -3.93 3.12
CA THR A 175 9.01 -4.70 3.66
C THR A 175 9.20 -6.20 3.42
N SER A 176 9.67 -6.62 2.24
CA SER A 176 9.95 -8.03 1.95
C SER A 176 11.05 -8.58 2.84
N MET A 177 12.08 -7.78 3.15
CA MET A 177 13.09 -8.17 4.12
C MET A 177 12.49 -8.35 5.52
N ALA A 178 11.61 -7.45 5.96
CA ALA A 178 10.95 -7.56 7.26
C ALA A 178 10.04 -8.80 7.37
N VAL A 179 9.32 -9.15 6.31
CA VAL A 179 8.39 -10.29 6.29
C VAL A 179 9.11 -11.61 6.05
N PHE A 180 9.93 -11.69 5.00
CA PHE A 180 10.53 -12.95 4.54
C PHE A 180 11.98 -13.13 4.99
N GLY A 181 12.68 -12.08 5.42
CA GLY A 181 14.12 -12.15 5.76
C GLY A 181 15.01 -12.31 4.54
N VAL A 182 14.52 -11.98 3.35
CA VAL A 182 15.21 -12.08 2.06
C VAL A 182 14.95 -10.82 1.25
N HIS A 183 15.98 -10.31 0.56
CA HIS A 183 15.84 -9.20 -0.37
C HIS A 183 15.38 -9.69 -1.75
N PRO A 184 14.28 -9.16 -2.31
CA PRO A 184 13.90 -9.48 -3.68
C PRO A 184 14.81 -8.79 -4.70
N GLY A 185 15.45 -7.66 -4.34
CA GLY A 185 16.49 -7.05 -5.16
C GLY A 185 15.97 -6.13 -6.24
N TYR A 186 14.80 -5.50 -6.04
CA TYR A 186 14.23 -4.57 -7.00
C TYR A 186 15.02 -3.26 -7.13
N LEU A 187 15.78 -2.90 -6.09
CA LEU A 187 16.84 -1.89 -6.14
C LEU A 187 18.19 -2.58 -6.31
N SER A 188 18.52 -2.96 -7.53
CA SER A 188 19.85 -3.43 -7.89
C SER A 188 20.60 -2.32 -8.65
N PRO A 189 21.90 -2.10 -8.40
CA PRO A 189 22.68 -1.04 -9.04
C PRO A 189 22.92 -1.22 -10.55
N GLY A 190 22.41 -2.30 -11.15
CA GLY A 190 22.49 -2.57 -12.58
C GLY A 190 21.87 -1.46 -13.45
N PRO A 191 22.19 -1.43 -14.76
CA PRO A 191 21.64 -0.44 -15.69
C PRO A 191 20.12 -0.48 -15.72
N ASP A 192 19.53 -1.68 -15.69
CA ASP A 192 18.09 -1.91 -15.66
C ASP A 192 17.68 -2.46 -14.30
N MET A 193 16.81 -1.74 -13.59
CA MET A 193 16.16 -2.27 -12.40
C MET A 193 15.18 -3.39 -12.82
N PRO A 194 15.18 -4.55 -12.16
CA PRO A 194 14.33 -5.66 -12.56
C PRO A 194 12.85 -5.28 -12.42
N PRO A 195 11.94 -5.77 -13.28
CA PRO A 195 10.52 -5.43 -13.18
C PRO A 195 9.93 -5.83 -11.83
N ALA A 196 9.26 -4.89 -11.14
CA ALA A 196 8.64 -5.13 -9.85
C ALA A 196 7.26 -5.80 -9.99
N HIS A 197 7.22 -7.01 -10.57
CA HIS A 197 5.97 -7.72 -10.89
C HIS A 197 5.05 -7.90 -9.68
N ALA A 198 5.62 -8.20 -8.51
CA ALA A 198 4.85 -8.35 -7.28
C ALA A 198 4.24 -7.02 -6.80
N ALA A 199 4.96 -5.89 -6.97
CA ALA A 199 4.42 -4.57 -6.66
C ALA A 199 3.26 -4.21 -7.60
N ALA A 200 3.44 -4.39 -8.91
CA ALA A 200 2.37 -4.16 -9.89
C ALA A 200 1.14 -5.08 -9.67
N ALA A 201 1.37 -6.29 -9.19
CA ALA A 201 0.29 -7.20 -8.79
C ALA A 201 -0.46 -6.69 -7.55
N MET A 202 0.23 -6.13 -6.55
CA MET A 202 -0.42 -5.47 -5.41
C MET A 202 -1.22 -4.25 -5.85
N ASP A 203 -0.70 -3.44 -6.78
CA ASP A 203 -1.44 -2.30 -7.34
C ASP A 203 -2.73 -2.75 -8.03
N THR A 204 -2.67 -3.87 -8.77
CA THR A 204 -3.85 -4.49 -9.38
C THR A 204 -4.86 -4.95 -8.33
N VAL A 205 -4.41 -5.49 -7.18
CA VAL A 205 -5.31 -5.87 -6.08
C VAL A 205 -6.04 -4.65 -5.53
N MET A 206 -5.33 -3.54 -5.33
CA MET A 206 -5.92 -2.30 -4.84
C MET A 206 -6.87 -1.66 -5.85
N GLU A 207 -6.48 -1.60 -7.13
CA GLU A 207 -7.30 -1.06 -8.22
C GLU A 207 -8.61 -1.84 -8.37
N VAL A 208 -8.54 -3.17 -8.44
CA VAL A 208 -9.73 -4.02 -8.58
C VAL A 208 -10.58 -3.98 -7.31
N GLY A 209 -9.95 -3.91 -6.13
CA GLY A 209 -10.64 -3.67 -4.87
C GLY A 209 -11.46 -2.38 -4.90
N LEU A 210 -10.89 -1.28 -5.40
CA LEU A 210 -11.62 -0.01 -5.57
C LEU A 210 -12.79 -0.15 -6.54
N ILE A 211 -12.59 -0.81 -7.68
CA ILE A 211 -13.66 -1.07 -8.66
C ILE A 211 -14.81 -1.87 -8.03
N ARG A 212 -14.50 -2.89 -7.23
CA ARG A 212 -15.52 -3.71 -6.53
C ARG A 212 -16.36 -2.93 -5.52
N HIS A 213 -15.83 -1.85 -4.94
CA HIS A 213 -16.63 -0.96 -4.08
C HIS A 213 -17.57 -0.06 -4.88
N ALA A 214 -17.25 0.22 -6.15
CA ALA A 214 -18.02 1.11 -7.02
C ALA A 214 -19.11 0.40 -7.83
N VAL A 215 -19.03 -0.93 -7.99
CA VAL A 215 -20.02 -1.73 -8.75
C VAL A 215 -20.79 -2.70 -7.85
N PRO A 216 -22.06 -3.02 -8.18
CA PRO A 216 -22.86 -3.97 -7.39
C PRO A 216 -22.20 -5.35 -7.29
N ALA A 217 -22.43 -6.05 -6.17
CA ALA A 217 -21.83 -7.37 -5.92
C ALA A 217 -22.15 -8.42 -7.00
N SER A 218 -23.38 -8.40 -7.53
CA SER A 218 -23.79 -9.28 -8.63
C SER A 218 -22.97 -9.06 -9.90
N TRP A 219 -22.54 -7.82 -10.16
CA TRP A 219 -21.79 -7.45 -11.36
C TRP A 219 -20.38 -8.02 -11.31
N TRP A 220 -19.59 -7.67 -10.29
CA TRP A 220 -18.20 -8.14 -10.22
C TRP A 220 -18.12 -9.66 -10.01
N LYS A 221 -19.08 -10.27 -9.29
CA LYS A 221 -19.18 -11.73 -9.19
C LYS A 221 -19.45 -12.38 -10.55
N SER A 222 -20.25 -11.75 -11.40
CA SER A 222 -20.48 -12.22 -12.77
C SER A 222 -19.23 -12.07 -13.63
N MET A 223 -18.53 -10.92 -13.55
CA MET A 223 -17.24 -10.72 -14.23
C MET A 223 -16.21 -11.77 -13.81
N ARG A 224 -16.20 -12.15 -12.53
CA ARG A 224 -15.31 -13.18 -11.98
C ARG A 224 -15.64 -14.57 -12.54
N ARG A 225 -16.91 -14.95 -12.52
CA ARG A 225 -17.38 -16.24 -13.08
C ARG A 225 -17.06 -16.37 -14.56
N LEU A 226 -17.17 -15.27 -15.31
CA LEU A 226 -16.83 -15.22 -16.74
C LEU A 226 -15.32 -14.99 -17.00
N ASN A 227 -14.53 -14.73 -15.95
CA ASN A 227 -13.10 -14.42 -16.03
C ASN A 227 -12.77 -13.30 -17.03
N ILE A 228 -13.48 -12.18 -16.94
CA ILE A 228 -13.33 -11.01 -17.82
C ILE A 228 -12.91 -9.75 -17.07
N GLY A 229 -12.27 -8.82 -17.80
CA GLY A 229 -12.00 -7.47 -17.32
C GLY A 229 -11.12 -7.40 -16.06
N PRO A 230 -11.46 -6.54 -15.08
CA PRO A 230 -10.72 -6.39 -13.82
C PRO A 230 -10.50 -7.70 -13.06
N GLU A 231 -11.49 -8.59 -13.07
CA GLU A 231 -11.41 -9.88 -12.36
C GLU A 231 -10.39 -10.84 -13.00
N ARG A 232 -10.22 -10.81 -14.33
CA ARG A 232 -9.17 -11.56 -15.02
C ARG A 232 -7.77 -11.05 -14.66
N ARG A 233 -7.60 -9.73 -14.62
CA ARG A 233 -6.34 -9.09 -14.19
C ARG A 233 -6.02 -9.47 -12.75
N LEU A 234 -7.03 -9.47 -11.89
CA LEU A 234 -6.89 -9.88 -10.51
C LEU A 234 -6.49 -11.36 -10.36
N ALA A 235 -7.09 -12.26 -11.15
CA ALA A 235 -6.68 -13.67 -11.18
C ALA A 235 -5.23 -13.85 -11.62
N ALA A 236 -4.74 -13.04 -12.56
CA ALA A 236 -3.33 -13.03 -12.96
C ALA A 236 -2.43 -12.48 -11.84
N ALA A 237 -2.82 -11.37 -11.20
CA ALA A 237 -2.12 -10.79 -10.05
C ALA A 237 -2.00 -11.80 -8.90
N HIS A 238 -3.05 -12.57 -8.64
CA HIS A 238 -3.04 -13.63 -7.63
C HIS A 238 -1.97 -14.69 -7.91
N ARG A 239 -1.77 -15.09 -9.17
CA ARG A 239 -0.70 -16.04 -9.54
C ARG A 239 0.69 -15.46 -9.33
N VAL A 240 0.89 -14.19 -9.68
CA VAL A 240 2.16 -13.48 -9.48
C VAL A 240 2.50 -13.39 -8.00
N LEU A 241 1.54 -12.97 -7.16
CA LEU A 241 1.74 -12.86 -5.72
C LEU A 241 1.99 -14.22 -5.06
N HIS A 242 1.25 -15.26 -5.45
CA HIS A 242 1.45 -16.60 -4.92
C HIS A 242 2.82 -17.17 -5.31
N GLY A 243 3.26 -16.96 -6.56
CA GLY A 243 4.60 -17.30 -7.02
C GLY A 243 5.68 -16.56 -6.23
N PHE A 244 5.52 -15.25 -6.04
CA PHE A 244 6.45 -14.42 -5.27
C PHE A 244 6.60 -14.91 -3.82
N VAL A 245 5.48 -15.19 -3.13
CA VAL A 245 5.51 -15.74 -1.77
C VAL A 245 6.24 -17.08 -1.74
N GLY A 246 5.97 -17.97 -2.70
CA GLY A 246 6.67 -19.25 -2.83
C GLY A 246 8.18 -19.10 -3.02
N GLU A 247 8.60 -18.19 -3.90
CA GLU A 247 10.01 -17.87 -4.14
C GLU A 247 10.70 -17.33 -2.89
N MET A 248 10.08 -16.39 -2.19
CA MET A 248 10.63 -15.80 -0.97
C MET A 248 10.75 -16.82 0.17
N MET A 249 9.74 -17.67 0.35
CA MET A 249 9.81 -18.76 1.33
C MET A 249 10.90 -19.76 0.97
N GLY A 250 11.00 -20.17 -0.30
CA GLY A 250 12.04 -21.08 -0.78
C GLY A 250 13.45 -20.50 -0.59
N ALA A 251 13.63 -19.21 -0.88
CA ALA A 251 14.90 -18.51 -0.66
C ALA A 251 15.26 -18.44 0.83
N ARG A 252 14.28 -18.17 1.71
CA ARG A 252 14.49 -18.18 3.16
C ARG A 252 14.91 -19.55 3.68
N THR A 253 14.26 -20.62 3.20
CA THR A 253 14.60 -21.99 3.58
C THR A 253 16.04 -22.33 3.17
N LYS A 254 16.44 -21.99 1.94
CA LYS A 254 17.82 -22.17 1.46
C LYS A 254 18.84 -21.37 2.28
N ALA A 255 18.54 -20.11 2.59
CA ALA A 255 19.40 -19.25 3.41
C ALA A 255 19.56 -19.77 4.84
N THR A 256 18.56 -20.48 5.36
CA THR A 256 18.60 -21.11 6.69
C THR A 256 19.37 -22.44 6.68
N GLN A 257 19.34 -23.17 5.56
CA GLN A 257 20.05 -24.45 5.38
C GLN A 257 21.52 -24.29 4.99
N SER A 258 21.94 -23.12 4.50
CA SER A 258 23.34 -22.86 4.19
C SER A 258 24.19 -22.93 5.46
N PRO A 259 25.18 -23.84 5.56
CA PRO A 259 25.94 -24.08 6.78
C PRO A 259 26.89 -22.94 7.21
N HIS A 260 26.90 -21.80 6.50
CA HIS A 260 27.86 -20.72 6.75
C HIS A 260 27.42 -19.68 7.80
N ARG A 261 26.27 -19.85 8.47
CA ARG A 261 25.75 -18.87 9.44
C ARG A 261 26.50 -18.84 10.78
N ASP A 262 27.23 -19.89 11.15
CA ASP A 262 27.93 -19.89 12.43
C ASP A 262 29.20 -19.00 12.44
N ALA A 263 29.67 -18.51 11.27
CA ALA A 263 30.83 -17.62 11.20
C ALA A 263 30.49 -16.12 11.01
N ASP A 264 29.46 -15.78 10.23
CA ASP A 264 29.21 -14.38 9.82
C ASP A 264 28.18 -13.61 10.64
N ALA A 265 27.30 -14.28 11.39
CA ALA A 265 26.39 -13.60 12.32
C ALA A 265 27.16 -12.81 13.40
N ASP A 266 28.31 -13.34 13.82
CA ASP A 266 29.24 -12.70 14.73
C ASP A 266 30.01 -11.54 14.06
N ALA A 267 30.24 -11.59 12.75
CA ALA A 267 30.97 -10.54 12.03
C ALA A 267 30.13 -9.29 11.76
N CYS A 268 28.84 -9.45 11.45
CA CYS A 268 27.93 -8.31 11.23
C CYS A 268 27.65 -7.56 12.54
N CYS A 269 27.41 -8.27 13.64
CA CYS A 269 27.23 -7.66 14.96
C CYS A 269 28.50 -7.02 15.53
N LYS A 270 29.70 -7.51 15.20
CA LYS A 270 30.96 -6.94 15.69
C LYS A 270 31.46 -5.73 14.89
N ARG A 271 31.08 -5.58 13.60
CA ARG A 271 31.63 -4.49 12.75
C ARG A 271 30.93 -3.14 12.89
N ARG A 272 29.81 -3.02 13.60
CA ARG A 272 29.18 -1.70 13.82
C ARG A 272 28.78 -1.50 15.28
N PRO A 273 29.27 -0.44 15.94
CA PRO A 273 28.66 0.01 17.18
C PRO A 273 27.17 0.30 16.91
N SER A 274 26.31 -0.27 17.73
CA SER A 274 24.89 0.07 17.76
C SER A 274 24.73 1.58 17.92
N PRO A 275 24.01 2.28 17.02
CA PRO A 275 23.67 3.68 17.24
C PRO A 275 22.81 3.76 18.50
N THR A 276 23.32 4.42 19.54
CA THR A 276 22.51 4.79 20.72
C THR A 276 21.47 5.80 20.25
N TRP A 277 20.26 5.33 19.97
CA TRP A 277 19.13 6.20 19.68
C TRP A 277 18.66 6.81 21.01
N SER A 278 19.09 8.04 21.28
CA SER A 278 18.60 8.84 22.41
C SER A 278 17.36 9.61 21.94
N PRO A 279 16.16 9.33 22.47
CA PRO A 279 14.96 10.09 22.14
C PRO A 279 15.07 11.51 22.74
N GLY A 280 14.86 12.55 21.93
CA GLY A 280 14.56 13.89 22.45
C GLY A 280 15.48 15.06 22.07
N VAL A 281 16.44 14.92 21.15
CA VAL A 281 17.19 16.10 20.67
C VAL A 281 16.45 16.74 19.49
N THR A 282 15.56 17.68 19.78
CA THR A 282 15.11 18.67 18.79
C THR A 282 16.31 19.54 18.37
N PRO A 283 16.58 19.73 17.06
CA PRO A 283 17.72 20.53 16.63
C PRO A 283 17.51 22.00 17.03
N SER A 284 18.29 22.49 18.00
CA SER A 284 18.35 23.93 18.24
C SER A 284 19.13 24.58 17.10
N ALA A 285 18.46 25.41 16.30
CA ALA A 285 19.10 26.28 15.32
C ALA A 285 20.07 27.24 16.04
N ARG A 286 21.38 27.00 15.97
CA ARG A 286 22.38 28.01 16.32
C ARG A 286 22.84 28.73 15.05
N PRO A 287 22.79 30.08 15.01
CA PRO A 287 23.18 30.83 13.83
C PRO A 287 24.71 30.86 13.66
N CYS A 288 25.13 30.78 12.40
CA CYS A 288 26.52 30.95 11.97
C CYS A 288 27.03 32.34 12.35
N ARG A 289 27.87 32.43 13.39
CA ARG A 289 28.74 33.59 13.60
C ARG A 289 29.90 33.48 12.62
N GLY A 290 29.90 34.35 11.61
CA GLY A 290 31.11 34.66 10.86
C GLY A 290 32.10 35.34 11.80
N SER A 291 33.24 34.69 12.05
CA SER A 291 34.42 35.33 12.61
C SER A 291 35.44 35.47 11.50
N SER A 292 35.58 36.72 11.06
CA SER A 292 36.82 37.25 10.51
C SER A 292 38.01 36.89 11.39
N THR A 293 39.00 36.22 10.82
CA THR A 293 40.37 36.22 11.30
C THR A 293 41.27 36.71 10.18
N THR A 294 41.64 37.98 10.30
CA THR A 294 42.91 38.54 9.87
C THR A 294 44.08 37.65 10.32
N SER A 295 45.12 37.57 9.49
CA SER A 295 46.52 37.84 9.87
C SER A 295 47.50 37.41 8.76
N PRO A 296 48.70 38.02 8.69
CA PRO A 296 49.13 39.32 9.24
C PRO A 296 49.30 40.40 8.15
#